data_AF-A0A418C3C6-F1
#
_entry.id   AF-A0A418C3C6-F1
#
_cell.length_a   1.000
_cell.length_b   1.000
_cell.length_c   1.000
_cell.angle_alpha   90.00
_cell.angle_beta   90.00
_cell.angle_gamma   90.00
#
_symmetry.space_group_name_H-M   'P 1'
#
loop_
_entity.id
_entity.type
_entity.pdbx_description
1 polymer ?
#
loop_
_entity_poly.entity_id
_entity_poly.type
_entity_poly.pdbx_seq_one_letter_code
_entity_poly.pdbx_strand_id
1 'polypeptide(L)'
;MGAKCPKKTNRWVHLGNVLKFLKENRRRLMTHTEEDRPDMLPSDAWWTVTYAIAPAIDAINIAFAQLQNRSLLMAQQESHIIALVATISTMFDLELIDRVDAVAEEHENFVRFETMRIRTDHLIILIEDQGSMARDCFLRLDVADKATVLKQIVAYAETLVIELQGVRAERDDSNLPREQDAPPVLPGQLVGLRPAHFIRNVLDPHRERILRFWSDVDIDEVEENHRQLVAAYNNDPILRRTIDEHDNSATFDDAWDVAPHQWLHLRAFCGGLATIFPNTTSVESDFSILKWEMDPNRTDLMHLSLEGIFQAKQRVVLQ
;
A
#
# COMPACT_ATOMS: atom_id res chain seq x y z
N MET A 1 2.92 20.46 -28.94
CA MET A 1 2.04 19.72 -28.01
C MET A 1 2.19 18.23 -28.31
N GLY A 2 2.54 17.40 -27.33
CA GLY A 2 2.83 15.98 -27.60
C GLY A 2 2.77 15.04 -26.38
N ALA A 3 2.74 15.58 -25.16
CA ALA A 3 2.49 14.80 -23.95
C ALA A 3 1.03 15.02 -23.52
N LYS A 4 0.29 13.93 -23.35
CA LYS A 4 -1.11 13.96 -22.89
C LYS A 4 -1.13 13.86 -21.37
N CYS A 5 -1.74 14.84 -20.71
CA CYS A 5 -1.93 14.80 -19.25
C CYS A 5 -2.70 13.53 -18.86
N PRO A 6 -2.28 12.80 -17.80
CA PRO A 6 -2.98 11.62 -17.33
C PRO A 6 -4.44 11.95 -16.95
N LYS A 7 -5.40 11.10 -17.36
CA LYS A 7 -6.83 11.29 -17.05
C LYS A 7 -7.09 11.15 -15.56
N LYS A 8 -7.53 12.21 -14.88
CA LYS A 8 -7.91 12.14 -13.45
C LYS A 8 -8.85 10.97 -13.15
N THR A 9 -8.47 10.14 -12.18
CA THR A 9 -9.28 9.05 -11.62
C THR A 9 -9.12 9.02 -10.09
N ASN A 10 -9.98 8.26 -9.41
CA ASN A 10 -9.89 8.08 -7.96
C ASN A 10 -8.85 7.00 -7.54
N ARG A 11 -8.05 6.49 -8.49
CA ARG A 11 -7.13 5.39 -8.22
C ARG A 11 -5.79 5.90 -7.70
N TRP A 12 -5.23 5.22 -6.69
CA TRP A 12 -3.96 5.59 -6.07
C TRP A 12 -2.80 5.64 -7.09
N VAL A 13 -2.64 4.58 -7.89
CA VAL A 13 -1.58 4.49 -8.91
C VAL A 13 -1.68 5.67 -9.91
N HIS A 14 -2.89 6.19 -10.11
CA HIS A 14 -3.10 7.35 -10.96
C HIS A 14 -2.60 8.66 -10.31
N LEU A 15 -2.75 8.81 -8.99
CA LEU A 15 -2.18 9.95 -8.26
C LEU A 15 -0.66 10.00 -8.43
N GLY A 16 0.03 8.87 -8.29
CA GLY A 16 1.47 8.79 -8.54
C GLY A 16 1.86 9.20 -9.96
N ASN A 17 1.13 8.70 -10.96
CA ASN A 17 1.35 9.09 -12.36
C ASN A 17 1.12 10.59 -12.61
N VAL A 18 0.12 11.19 -11.97
CA VAL A 18 -0.15 12.63 -12.06
C VAL A 18 0.99 13.43 -11.42
N LEU A 19 1.41 13.08 -10.21
CA LEU A 19 2.49 13.81 -9.53
C LEU A 19 3.81 13.72 -10.31
N LYS A 20 4.14 12.54 -10.83
CA LYS A 20 5.28 12.36 -11.72
C LYS A 20 5.20 13.25 -12.95
N PHE A 21 4.04 13.25 -13.63
CA PHE A 21 3.81 14.10 -14.79
C PHE A 21 3.97 15.60 -14.45
N LEU A 22 3.42 16.05 -13.33
CA LEU A 22 3.50 17.45 -12.87
C LEU A 22 4.95 17.84 -12.56
N LYS A 23 5.72 16.99 -11.88
CA LYS A 23 7.15 17.20 -11.60
C LYS A 23 7.97 17.30 -12.89
N GLU A 24 7.77 16.37 -13.83
CA GLU A 24 8.52 16.30 -15.09
C GLU A 24 8.19 17.45 -16.05
N ASN A 25 6.94 17.93 -16.05
CA ASN A 25 6.47 18.98 -16.97
C ASN A 25 6.35 20.35 -16.30
N ARG A 26 6.79 20.50 -15.04
CA ARG A 26 6.61 21.70 -14.20
C ARG A 26 6.92 23.01 -14.91
N ARG A 27 8.10 23.15 -15.53
CA ARG A 27 8.48 24.41 -16.21
C ARG A 27 7.50 24.80 -17.30
N ARG A 28 7.09 23.83 -18.11
CA ARG A 28 6.16 24.04 -19.22
C ARG A 28 4.76 24.35 -18.72
N LEU A 29 4.34 23.70 -17.62
CA LEU A 29 3.07 23.97 -16.97
C LEU A 29 3.05 25.37 -16.36
N MET A 30 4.11 25.78 -15.63
CA MET A 30 4.22 27.12 -15.08
C MET A 30 4.18 28.18 -16.17
N THR A 31 4.99 28.07 -17.23
CA THR A 31 4.96 29.03 -18.34
C THR A 31 3.58 29.13 -19.00
N HIS A 32 2.95 27.99 -19.30
CA HIS A 32 1.62 27.98 -19.89
C HIS A 32 0.56 28.58 -18.96
N THR A 33 0.59 28.26 -17.66
CA THR A 33 -0.35 28.80 -16.69
C THR A 33 -0.10 30.30 -16.45
N GLU A 34 1.14 30.76 -16.41
CA GLU A 34 1.48 32.19 -16.32
C GLU A 34 0.97 32.99 -17.53
N GLU A 35 1.12 32.44 -18.73
CA GLU A 35 0.72 33.09 -19.98
C GLU A 35 -0.80 33.08 -20.19
N ASP A 36 -1.46 31.94 -19.91
CA ASP A 36 -2.85 31.73 -20.30
C ASP A 36 -3.85 31.79 -19.13
N ARG A 37 -3.45 31.47 -17.88
CA ARG A 37 -4.33 31.39 -16.69
C ARG A 37 -3.61 31.67 -15.35
N PRO A 38 -3.18 32.92 -15.12
CA PRO A 38 -2.32 33.26 -13.98
C PRO A 38 -2.99 33.08 -12.62
N ASP A 39 -4.32 33.15 -12.55
CA ASP A 39 -5.14 32.88 -11.36
C ASP A 39 -5.09 31.41 -10.91
N MET A 40 -4.71 30.52 -11.80
CA MET A 40 -4.64 29.08 -11.57
C MET A 40 -3.22 28.58 -11.26
N LEU A 41 -2.29 29.49 -11.01
CA LEU A 41 -0.89 29.16 -10.73
C LEU A 41 -0.78 28.42 -9.39
N PRO A 42 -0.18 27.22 -9.36
CA PRO A 42 0.05 26.55 -8.08
C PRO A 42 1.04 27.33 -7.21
N SER A 43 0.70 27.51 -5.94
CA SER A 43 1.53 28.24 -4.98
C SER A 43 2.83 27.50 -4.65
N ASP A 44 3.80 28.22 -4.08
CA ASP A 44 5.03 27.61 -3.58
C ASP A 44 4.77 26.60 -2.46
N ALA A 45 3.74 26.84 -1.63
CA ALA A 45 3.32 25.92 -0.57
C ALA A 45 2.83 24.61 -1.18
N TRP A 46 2.01 24.71 -2.24
CA TRP A 46 1.50 23.57 -2.97
C TRP A 46 2.63 22.72 -3.60
N TRP A 47 3.60 23.38 -4.24
CA TRP A 47 4.77 22.69 -4.80
C TRP A 47 5.63 22.03 -3.72
N THR A 48 5.84 22.71 -2.59
CA THR A 48 6.63 22.17 -1.48
C THR A 48 6.03 20.87 -0.95
N VAL A 49 4.73 20.87 -0.64
CA VAL A 49 4.02 19.65 -0.21
C VAL A 49 4.11 18.57 -1.29
N THR A 50 3.85 18.94 -2.55
CA THR A 50 3.89 18.01 -3.69
C THR A 50 5.24 17.30 -3.83
N TYR A 51 6.34 18.03 -3.68
CA TYR A 51 7.67 17.43 -3.72
C TYR A 51 7.91 16.55 -2.50
N ALA A 52 7.59 17.03 -1.30
CA ALA A 52 7.84 16.31 -0.05
C ALA A 52 7.11 14.95 0.03
N ILE A 53 5.88 14.84 -0.49
CA ILE A 53 5.10 13.59 -0.42
C ILE A 53 5.40 12.60 -1.56
N ALA A 54 6.04 13.06 -2.64
CA ALA A 54 6.25 12.25 -3.83
C ALA A 54 7.05 10.94 -3.58
N PRO A 55 8.13 10.94 -2.77
CA PRO A 55 8.86 9.70 -2.48
C PRO A 55 8.01 8.63 -1.80
N ALA A 56 7.11 9.03 -0.90
CA ALA A 56 6.19 8.10 -0.23
C ALA A 56 5.23 7.45 -1.24
N ILE A 57 4.76 8.24 -2.21
CA ILE A 57 3.87 7.74 -3.26
C ILE A 57 4.61 6.78 -4.20
N ASP A 58 5.89 7.05 -4.49
CA ASP A 58 6.73 6.13 -5.26
C ASP A 58 6.94 4.79 -4.51
N ALA A 59 7.23 4.84 -3.20
CA ALA A 59 7.34 3.64 -2.36
C ALA A 59 6.03 2.82 -2.35
N ILE A 60 4.89 3.50 -2.26
CA ILE A 60 3.58 2.86 -2.30
C ILE A 60 3.32 2.23 -3.67
N ASN A 61 3.64 2.90 -4.77
CA ASN A 61 3.46 2.32 -6.11
C ASN A 61 4.29 1.05 -6.31
N ILE A 62 5.51 1.00 -5.74
CA ILE A 62 6.34 -0.21 -5.74
C ILE A 62 5.66 -1.33 -4.95
N ALA A 63 5.17 -1.04 -3.75
CA ALA A 63 4.45 -2.02 -2.94
C ALA A 63 3.16 -2.50 -3.63
N PHE A 64 2.39 -1.61 -4.26
CA PHE A 64 1.22 -1.99 -5.07
C PHE A 64 1.57 -2.97 -6.18
N ALA A 65 2.67 -2.73 -6.91
CA ALA A 65 3.12 -3.63 -7.97
C ALA A 65 3.47 -5.02 -7.42
N GLN A 66 4.06 -5.08 -6.22
CA GLN A 66 4.33 -6.34 -5.51
C GLN A 66 3.02 -7.02 -5.09
N LEU A 67 2.10 -6.29 -4.47
CA LEU A 67 0.80 -6.79 -4.00
C LEU A 67 -0.12 -7.29 -5.13
N GLN A 68 0.06 -6.77 -6.34
CA GLN A 68 -0.66 -7.20 -7.55
C GLN A 68 -0.02 -8.42 -8.24
N ASN A 69 1.08 -8.94 -7.73
CA ASN A 69 1.70 -10.15 -8.29
C ASN A 69 0.77 -11.35 -8.10
N ARG A 70 0.50 -12.08 -9.19
CA ARG A 70 -0.44 -13.21 -9.22
C ARG A 70 0.02 -14.42 -8.40
N SER A 71 1.31 -14.53 -8.16
CA SER A 71 1.91 -15.62 -7.38
C SER A 71 2.10 -15.25 -5.91
N LEU A 72 1.68 -14.05 -5.48
CA LEU A 72 1.82 -13.58 -4.11
C LEU A 72 0.78 -14.24 -3.21
N LEU A 73 1.23 -14.79 -2.10
CA LEU A 73 0.38 -15.39 -1.08
C LEU A 73 -0.28 -14.31 -0.22
N MET A 74 -1.49 -14.59 0.28
CA MET A 74 -2.16 -13.75 1.28
C MET A 74 -1.28 -13.44 2.50
N ALA A 75 -0.59 -14.45 3.05
CA ALA A 75 0.33 -14.27 4.18
C ALA A 75 1.54 -13.38 3.85
N GLN A 76 1.95 -13.30 2.58
CA GLN A 76 3.03 -12.41 2.14
C GLN A 76 2.56 -10.95 2.00
N GLN A 77 1.28 -10.71 1.71
CA GLN A 77 0.74 -9.36 1.56
C GLN A 77 0.92 -8.52 2.83
N GLU A 78 0.66 -9.11 4.00
CA GLU A 78 0.87 -8.44 5.28
C GLU A 78 2.33 -8.05 5.47
N SER A 79 3.27 -8.95 5.15
CA SER A 79 4.70 -8.65 5.23
C SER A 79 5.10 -7.49 4.31
N HIS A 80 4.54 -7.42 3.11
CA HIS A 80 4.76 -6.29 2.20
C HIS A 80 4.19 -4.97 2.74
N ILE A 81 3.01 -4.99 3.37
CA ILE A 81 2.41 -3.80 4.00
C ILE A 81 3.25 -3.35 5.20
N ILE A 82 3.69 -4.27 6.06
CA ILE A 82 4.58 -3.96 7.19
C ILE A 82 5.89 -3.35 6.70
N ALA A 83 6.49 -3.92 5.66
CA ALA A 83 7.72 -3.39 5.06
C ALA A 83 7.51 -1.98 4.47
N LEU A 84 6.36 -1.74 3.83
CA LEU A 84 5.99 -0.42 3.33
C LEU A 84 5.81 0.60 4.47
N VAL A 85 5.10 0.22 5.54
CA VAL A 85 4.93 1.06 6.73
C VAL A 85 6.28 1.42 7.32
N ALA A 86 7.16 0.43 7.52
CA ALA A 86 8.51 0.67 8.02
C ALA A 86 9.30 1.63 7.11
N THR A 87 9.23 1.43 5.79
CA THR A 87 9.87 2.28 4.80
C THR A 87 9.39 3.73 4.89
N ILE A 88 8.08 3.95 5.00
CA ILE A 88 7.49 5.29 5.12
C ILE A 88 7.85 5.94 6.46
N SER A 89 7.76 5.19 7.57
CA SER A 89 8.14 5.67 8.89
C SER A 89 9.60 6.11 8.95
N THR A 90 10.51 5.33 8.36
CA THR A 90 11.93 5.69 8.26
C THR A 90 12.16 6.87 7.32
N MET A 91 11.46 6.93 6.19
CA MET A 91 11.58 8.03 5.23
C MET A 91 11.23 9.39 5.86
N PHE A 92 10.20 9.42 6.70
CA PHE A 92 9.78 10.64 7.39
C PHE A 92 10.43 10.85 8.76
N ASP A 93 11.14 9.86 9.30
CA ASP A 93 11.64 9.85 10.69
C ASP A 93 10.51 10.11 11.70
N LEU A 94 9.43 9.34 11.57
CA LEU A 94 8.24 9.48 12.42
C LEU A 94 8.50 8.92 13.82
N GLU A 95 8.26 9.74 14.83
CA GLU A 95 8.32 9.37 16.25
C GLU A 95 6.92 9.33 16.85
N LEU A 96 6.63 8.29 17.65
CA LEU A 96 5.44 8.25 18.50
C LEU A 96 5.60 9.20 19.69
N ILE A 97 4.54 9.94 20.00
CA ILE A 97 4.52 10.84 21.14
C ILE A 97 4.20 10.02 22.39
N ASP A 98 5.16 9.97 23.32
CA ASP A 98 4.93 9.29 24.58
C ASP A 98 3.90 10.05 25.43
N ARG A 99 3.10 9.32 26.22
CA ARG A 99 2.03 9.92 27.03
C ARG A 99 2.55 10.89 28.07
N VAL A 100 3.81 10.73 28.48
CA VAL A 100 4.50 11.60 29.44
C VAL A 100 4.97 12.90 28.77
N ASP A 101 5.38 12.82 27.49
CA ASP A 101 5.82 13.96 26.67
C ASP A 101 4.65 14.81 26.16
N ALA A 102 3.43 14.27 26.13
CA ALA A 102 2.24 14.99 25.68
C ALA A 102 1.90 16.24 26.53
N VAL A 103 2.48 16.35 27.73
CA VAL A 103 2.31 17.46 28.68
C VAL A 103 3.51 18.42 28.67
N ALA A 104 4.63 18.01 28.06
CA ALA A 104 5.82 18.84 27.91
C ALA A 104 5.66 19.79 26.72
N GLU A 105 6.16 21.02 26.88
CA GLU A 105 6.01 22.15 25.95
C GLU A 105 6.28 21.80 24.48
N GLU A 106 5.64 22.54 23.56
CA GLU A 106 5.99 22.57 22.13
C GLU A 106 7.50 22.81 21.98
N HIS A 107 8.27 21.74 21.86
CA HIS A 107 9.68 21.87 21.55
C HIS A 107 9.76 22.43 20.13
N GLU A 108 10.34 23.64 19.96
CA GLU A 108 10.49 24.33 18.66
C GLU A 108 11.12 23.46 17.56
N ASN A 109 11.80 22.39 17.95
CA ASN A 109 12.50 21.46 17.08
C ASN A 109 11.63 20.34 16.49
N PHE A 110 10.35 20.22 16.87
CA PHE A 110 9.46 19.19 16.35
C PHE A 110 8.18 19.78 15.79
N VAL A 111 7.69 19.14 14.73
CA VAL A 111 6.35 19.38 14.21
C VAL A 111 5.49 18.18 14.56
N ARG A 112 4.38 18.43 15.28
CA ARG A 112 3.46 17.41 15.77
C ARG A 112 2.18 17.39 14.95
N PHE A 113 1.68 16.19 14.71
CA PHE A 113 0.28 15.94 14.42
C PHE A 113 -0.22 14.88 15.42
N GLU A 114 -1.51 14.92 15.78
CA GLU A 114 -2.17 14.06 16.78
C GLU A 114 -1.26 13.25 17.73
N THR A 115 -0.80 12.08 17.28
CA THR A 115 -0.02 11.10 18.04
C THR A 115 1.44 10.95 17.61
N MET A 116 1.85 11.57 16.51
CA MET A 116 3.21 11.46 15.98
C MET A 116 3.89 12.83 15.79
N ARG A 117 5.23 12.81 15.79
CA ARG A 117 6.04 14.00 15.52
C ARG A 117 7.20 13.69 14.60
N ILE A 118 7.67 14.70 13.90
CA ILE A 118 8.90 14.66 13.10
C ILE A 118 9.75 15.86 13.51
N ARG A 119 11.07 15.69 13.56
CA ARG A 119 11.96 16.82 13.78
C ARG A 119 11.90 17.82 12.62
N THR A 120 11.87 19.10 12.95
CA THR A 120 11.80 20.21 11.99
C THR A 120 12.99 20.20 11.03
N ASP A 121 14.21 19.91 11.52
CA ASP A 121 15.40 19.81 10.67
C ASP A 121 15.32 18.66 9.67
N HIS A 122 14.80 17.50 10.10
CA HIS A 122 14.59 16.36 9.21
C HIS A 122 13.56 16.66 8.11
N LEU A 123 12.45 17.34 8.43
CA LEU A 123 11.47 17.76 7.42
C LEU A 123 12.08 18.72 6.38
N ILE A 124 12.93 19.64 6.81
CA ILE A 124 13.61 20.56 5.91
C ILE A 124 14.56 19.79 4.99
N ILE A 125 15.37 18.88 5.53
CA ILE A 125 16.27 18.02 4.75
C ILE A 125 15.47 17.19 3.73
N LEU A 126 14.35 16.59 4.14
CA LEU A 126 13.46 15.82 3.25
C LEU A 126 13.00 16.66 2.04
N ILE A 127 12.64 17.92 2.26
CA ILE A 127 12.25 18.86 1.19
C ILE A 127 13.46 19.17 0.29
N GLU A 128 14.62 19.44 0.88
CA GLU A 128 15.84 19.77 0.14
C GLU A 128 16.35 18.61 -0.72
N ASP A 129 16.20 17.37 -0.24
CA ASP A 129 16.55 16.15 -0.96
C ASP A 129 15.72 15.95 -2.25
N GLN A 130 14.57 16.63 -2.37
CA GLN A 130 13.79 16.65 -3.61
C GLN A 130 14.39 17.57 -4.69
N GLY A 131 15.47 18.29 -4.34
CA GLY A 131 16.25 19.13 -5.23
C GLY A 131 16.02 20.62 -5.01
N SER A 132 16.85 21.42 -5.70
CA SER A 132 16.91 22.88 -5.51
C SER A 132 15.56 23.57 -5.67
N MET A 133 14.69 23.06 -6.54
CA MET A 133 13.39 23.66 -6.79
C MET A 133 12.44 23.52 -5.58
N ALA A 134 12.42 22.36 -4.92
CA ALA A 134 11.61 22.15 -3.73
C ALA A 134 12.09 23.05 -2.59
N ARG A 135 13.42 23.11 -2.40
CA ARG A 135 14.07 24.05 -1.49
C ARG A 135 13.68 25.50 -1.78
N ASP A 136 13.80 25.94 -3.03
CA ASP A 136 13.54 27.33 -3.39
C ASP A 136 12.06 27.71 -3.23
N CYS A 137 11.12 26.78 -3.50
CA CYS A 137 9.71 26.95 -3.17
C CYS A 137 9.52 27.15 -1.67
N PHE A 138 10.09 26.26 -0.84
CA PHE A 138 9.96 26.36 0.61
C PHE A 138 10.59 27.64 1.17
N LEU A 139 11.75 28.06 0.66
CA LEU A 139 12.43 29.28 1.11
C LEU A 139 11.64 30.56 0.84
N ARG A 140 10.86 30.61 -0.26
CA ARG A 140 10.00 31.74 -0.62
C ARG A 140 8.77 31.91 0.27
N LEU A 141 8.42 30.88 1.04
CA LEU A 141 7.31 30.95 2.00
C LEU A 141 7.66 31.85 3.19
N ASP A 142 6.65 32.52 3.72
CA ASP A 142 6.77 33.20 5.00
C ASP A 142 6.80 32.21 6.18
N VAL A 143 7.01 32.73 7.39
CA VAL A 143 7.16 31.87 8.59
C VAL A 143 5.87 31.10 8.90
N ALA A 144 4.70 31.71 8.68
CA ALA A 144 3.42 31.10 8.98
C ALA A 144 3.08 29.99 7.97
N ASP A 145 3.36 30.24 6.69
CA ASP A 145 3.18 29.29 5.60
C ASP A 145 4.15 28.11 5.73
N LYS A 146 5.40 28.34 6.12
CA LYS A 146 6.36 27.27 6.42
C LYS A 146 5.84 26.35 7.53
N ALA A 147 5.39 26.92 8.64
CA ALA A 147 4.83 26.13 9.74
C ALA A 147 3.60 25.32 9.28
N THR A 148 2.73 25.93 8.47
CA THR A 148 1.55 25.25 7.91
C THR A 148 1.92 24.10 6.99
N VAL A 149 2.86 24.30 6.07
CA VAL A 149 3.33 23.26 5.13
C VAL A 149 3.98 22.10 5.87
N LEU A 150 4.86 22.40 6.84
CA LEU A 150 5.50 21.36 7.64
C LEU A 150 4.46 20.53 8.40
N LYS A 151 3.46 21.19 9.02
CA LYS A 151 2.37 20.50 9.71
C LYS A 151 1.54 19.62 8.77
N GLN A 152 1.29 20.07 7.53
CA GLN A 152 0.61 19.27 6.51
C GLN A 152 1.41 18.02 6.13
N ILE A 153 2.74 18.11 6.05
CA ILE A 153 3.60 16.96 5.73
C ILE A 153 3.57 15.94 6.88
N VAL A 154 3.65 16.39 8.15
CA VAL A 154 3.54 15.47 9.30
C VAL A 154 2.16 14.81 9.34
N ALA A 155 1.09 15.58 9.14
CA ALA A 155 -0.27 15.05 9.10
C ALA A 155 -0.43 13.98 8.02
N TYR A 156 0.10 14.26 6.82
CA TYR A 156 0.13 13.30 5.71
C TYR A 156 0.85 12.01 6.11
N ALA A 157 2.05 12.12 6.69
CA ALA A 157 2.87 10.97 7.03
C ALA A 157 2.23 10.11 8.14
N GLU A 158 1.71 10.74 9.19
CA GLU A 158 1.01 10.05 10.29
C GLU A 158 -0.26 9.34 9.80
N THR A 159 -1.14 10.06 9.08
CA THR A 159 -2.37 9.45 8.53
C THR A 159 -2.01 8.27 7.63
N LEU A 160 -0.99 8.41 6.79
CA LEU A 160 -0.57 7.33 5.89
C LEU A 160 -0.09 6.09 6.66
N VAL A 161 0.74 6.27 7.69
CA VAL A 161 1.24 5.15 8.50
C VAL A 161 0.12 4.48 9.27
N ILE A 162 -0.73 5.24 9.96
CA ILE A 162 -1.85 4.69 10.76
C ILE A 162 -2.82 3.91 9.88
N GLU A 163 -3.23 4.49 8.75
CA GLU A 163 -4.21 3.85 7.88
C GLU A 163 -3.61 2.63 7.16
N LEU A 164 -2.33 2.66 6.75
CA LEU A 164 -1.64 1.50 6.20
C LEU A 164 -1.49 0.37 7.22
N GLN A 165 -1.23 0.68 8.50
CA GLN A 165 -1.22 -0.31 9.58
C GLN A 165 -2.58 -0.99 9.77
N GLY A 166 -3.67 -0.30 9.44
CA GLY A 166 -5.03 -0.82 9.45
C GLY A 166 -5.41 -1.68 8.24
N VAL A 167 -4.58 -1.71 7.19
CA VAL A 167 -4.85 -2.54 6.01
C VAL A 167 -4.68 -4.02 6.37
N ARG A 168 -5.68 -4.82 6.01
CA ARG A 168 -5.67 -6.29 6.14
C ARG A 168 -6.16 -6.91 4.85
N ALA A 169 -5.50 -8.00 4.46
CA ALA A 169 -5.82 -8.75 3.26
C ALA A 169 -7.11 -9.56 3.41
N GLU A 170 -7.30 -10.21 4.56
CA GLU A 170 -8.51 -10.97 4.83
C GLU A 170 -9.65 -10.10 5.34
N ARG A 171 -10.85 -10.36 4.82
CA ARG A 171 -12.08 -9.72 5.24
C ARG A 171 -13.08 -10.76 5.73
N ASP A 172 -13.88 -10.40 6.72
CA ASP A 172 -14.97 -11.23 7.22
C ASP A 172 -16.22 -11.12 6.32
N ASP A 173 -17.28 -11.84 6.68
CA ASP A 173 -18.55 -11.82 5.93
C ASP A 173 -19.25 -10.46 5.95
N SER A 174 -18.86 -9.56 6.86
CA SER A 174 -19.32 -8.17 6.94
C SER A 174 -18.40 -7.21 6.18
N ASN A 175 -17.44 -7.74 5.42
CA ASN A 175 -16.41 -6.99 4.71
C ASN A 175 -15.53 -6.13 5.65
N LEU A 176 -15.36 -6.54 6.91
CA LEU A 176 -14.45 -5.90 7.86
C LEU A 176 -13.10 -6.62 7.87
N PRO A 177 -11.99 -5.94 8.22
CA PRO A 177 -10.69 -6.58 8.43
C PRO A 177 -10.81 -7.77 9.40
N ARG A 178 -10.36 -8.96 8.98
CA ARG A 178 -10.24 -10.08 9.92
C ARG A 178 -9.09 -9.82 10.90
N GLU A 179 -9.35 -10.11 12.18
CA GLU A 179 -8.33 -10.04 13.24
C GLU A 179 -7.34 -11.22 13.20
N GLN A 180 -7.71 -12.32 12.54
CA GLN A 180 -6.89 -13.53 12.46
C GLN A 180 -5.94 -13.46 11.26
N ASP A 181 -4.70 -13.90 11.47
CA ASP A 181 -3.70 -14.01 10.41
C ASP A 181 -4.16 -14.98 9.32
N ALA A 182 -3.67 -14.75 8.10
CA ALA A 182 -3.96 -15.64 6.98
C ALA A 182 -3.53 -17.09 7.29
N PRO A 183 -4.31 -18.10 6.88
CA PRO A 183 -3.98 -19.49 7.17
C PRO A 183 -2.66 -19.89 6.50
N PRO A 184 -1.90 -20.82 7.11
CA PRO A 184 -0.69 -21.35 6.50
C PRO A 184 -1.02 -22.18 5.26
N VAL A 185 -0.30 -21.92 4.17
CA VAL A 185 -0.56 -22.53 2.85
C VAL A 185 0.68 -23.16 2.21
N LEU A 186 1.86 -22.91 2.76
CA LEU A 186 3.12 -23.48 2.26
C LEU A 186 3.48 -24.78 3.01
N PRO A 187 4.14 -25.75 2.35
CA PRO A 187 4.54 -27.01 2.98
C PRO A 187 5.36 -26.81 4.26
N GLY A 188 6.32 -25.89 4.26
CA GLY A 188 7.14 -25.56 5.43
C GLY A 188 6.35 -25.03 6.63
N GLN A 189 5.24 -24.31 6.38
CA GLN A 189 4.34 -23.85 7.43
C GLN A 189 3.43 -24.99 7.92
N LEU A 190 2.94 -25.82 6.99
CA LEU A 190 2.02 -26.91 7.27
C LEU A 190 2.65 -28.06 8.07
N VAL A 191 3.94 -28.37 7.84
CA VAL A 191 4.66 -29.40 8.60
C VAL A 191 4.86 -29.01 10.07
N GLY A 192 4.84 -27.70 10.37
CA GLY A 192 4.87 -27.18 11.73
C GLY A 192 3.55 -27.37 12.49
N LEU A 193 2.45 -27.68 11.79
CA LEU A 193 1.15 -27.92 12.41
C LEU A 193 0.94 -29.39 12.75
N ARG A 194 0.39 -29.65 13.94
CA ARG A 194 -0.18 -30.96 14.24
C ARG A 194 -1.43 -31.19 13.38
N PRO A 195 -1.71 -32.42 12.91
CA PRO A 195 -2.91 -32.70 12.10
C PRO A 195 -4.21 -32.19 12.74
N ALA A 196 -4.37 -32.36 14.05
CA ALA A 196 -5.54 -31.83 14.76
C ALA A 196 -5.64 -30.29 14.74
N HIS A 197 -4.51 -29.58 14.76
CA HIS A 197 -4.49 -28.12 14.65
C HIS A 197 -4.76 -27.66 13.22
N PHE A 198 -4.24 -28.37 12.22
CA PHE A 198 -4.56 -28.10 10.82
C PHE A 198 -6.07 -28.23 10.57
N ILE A 199 -6.70 -29.30 11.04
CA ILE A 199 -8.15 -29.50 10.90
C ILE A 199 -8.91 -28.34 11.58
N ARG A 200 -8.65 -28.11 12.87
CA ARG A 200 -9.41 -27.14 13.67
C ARG A 200 -9.23 -25.68 13.21
N ASN A 201 -8.01 -25.30 12.83
CA ASN A 201 -7.66 -23.90 12.62
C ASN A 201 -7.57 -23.51 11.13
N VAL A 202 -7.45 -24.48 10.22
CA VAL A 202 -7.31 -24.22 8.77
C VAL A 202 -8.49 -24.78 7.99
N LEU A 203 -8.88 -26.04 8.21
CA LEU A 203 -9.99 -26.65 7.46
C LEU A 203 -11.36 -26.21 7.96
N ASP A 204 -11.63 -26.39 9.26
CA ASP A 204 -12.96 -26.18 9.84
C ASP A 204 -13.52 -24.75 9.63
N PRO A 205 -12.72 -23.67 9.73
CA PRO A 205 -13.20 -22.31 9.45
C PRO A 205 -13.71 -22.11 8.02
N HIS A 206 -13.30 -22.96 7.09
CA HIS A 206 -13.66 -22.87 5.68
C HIS A 206 -14.55 -24.05 5.22
N ARG A 207 -14.88 -25.00 6.11
CA ARG A 207 -15.57 -26.25 5.80
C ARG A 207 -16.88 -26.06 5.05
N GLU A 208 -17.75 -25.16 5.51
CA GLU A 208 -19.02 -24.88 4.84
C GLU A 208 -18.85 -24.35 3.40
N ARG A 209 -17.80 -23.56 3.15
CA ARG A 209 -17.48 -23.04 1.83
C ARG A 209 -16.85 -24.10 0.94
N ILE A 210 -15.96 -24.92 1.49
CA ILE A 210 -15.30 -26.04 0.80
C ILE A 210 -16.33 -27.06 0.31
N LEU A 211 -17.29 -27.43 1.18
CA LEU A 211 -18.35 -28.40 0.87
C LEU A 211 -19.28 -28.00 -0.29
N ARG A 212 -19.24 -26.74 -0.75
CA ARG A 212 -19.96 -26.31 -1.95
C ARG A 212 -19.31 -26.80 -3.25
N PHE A 213 -18.04 -27.16 -3.20
CA PHE A 213 -17.23 -27.50 -4.37
C PHE A 213 -16.54 -28.86 -4.25
N TRP A 214 -16.29 -29.31 -3.02
CA TRP A 214 -15.54 -30.52 -2.70
C TRP A 214 -16.45 -31.49 -1.94
N SER A 215 -16.30 -32.78 -2.20
CA SER A 215 -17.01 -33.84 -1.47
C SER A 215 -16.31 -34.16 -0.14
N ASP A 216 -17.00 -34.87 0.75
CA ASP A 216 -16.40 -35.35 2.00
C ASP A 216 -15.16 -36.24 1.73
N VAL A 217 -15.16 -37.00 0.62
CA VAL A 217 -14.01 -37.83 0.20
C VAL A 217 -12.80 -36.96 -0.13
N ASP A 218 -13.02 -35.84 -0.83
CA ASP A 218 -11.93 -34.91 -1.16
C ASP A 218 -11.35 -34.27 0.11
N ILE A 219 -12.20 -33.96 1.09
CA ILE A 219 -11.78 -33.40 2.40
C ILE A 219 -10.97 -34.42 3.19
N ASP A 220 -11.44 -35.67 3.27
CA ASP A 220 -10.71 -36.76 3.91
C ASP A 220 -9.33 -36.95 3.27
N GLU A 221 -9.24 -36.79 1.94
CA GLU A 221 -7.99 -36.89 1.21
C GLU A 221 -7.04 -35.72 1.52
N VAL A 222 -7.54 -34.50 1.74
CA VAL A 222 -6.74 -33.36 2.23
C VAL A 222 -6.15 -33.65 3.60
N GLU A 223 -6.96 -34.15 4.54
CA GLU A 223 -6.52 -34.49 5.88
C GLU A 223 -5.45 -35.61 5.86
N GLU A 224 -5.65 -36.62 5.01
CA GLU A 224 -4.68 -37.69 4.82
C GLU A 224 -3.39 -37.20 4.16
N ASN A 225 -3.48 -36.34 3.14
CA ASN A 225 -2.33 -35.72 2.51
C ASN A 225 -1.51 -34.89 3.52
N HIS A 226 -2.15 -34.17 4.45
CA HIS A 226 -1.44 -33.45 5.51
C HIS A 226 -0.69 -34.39 6.45
N ARG A 227 -1.31 -35.51 6.88
CA ARG A 227 -0.63 -36.54 7.68
C ARG A 227 0.59 -37.12 6.95
N GLN A 228 0.45 -37.40 5.66
CA GLN A 228 1.53 -37.94 4.83
C GLN A 228 2.66 -36.93 4.66
N LEU A 229 2.36 -35.64 4.44
CA LEU A 229 3.35 -34.57 4.37
C LEU A 229 4.16 -34.47 5.67
N VAL A 230 3.48 -34.43 6.82
CA VAL A 230 4.14 -34.39 8.14
C VAL A 230 4.99 -35.65 8.36
N ALA A 231 4.50 -36.83 7.99
CA ALA A 231 5.26 -38.07 8.10
C ALA A 231 6.50 -38.06 7.19
N ALA A 232 6.36 -37.62 5.93
CA ALA A 232 7.47 -37.55 4.99
C ALA A 232 8.53 -36.55 5.45
N TYR A 233 8.14 -35.37 5.92
CA TYR A 233 9.06 -34.37 6.47
C TYR A 233 9.88 -34.91 7.66
N ASN A 234 9.28 -35.72 8.54
CA ASN A 234 10.00 -36.29 9.68
C ASN A 234 10.91 -37.46 9.32
N ASN A 235 10.61 -38.19 8.23
CA ASN A 235 11.29 -39.44 7.89
C ASN A 235 12.26 -39.31 6.70
N ASP A 236 12.15 -38.26 5.89
CA ASP A 236 13.02 -38.00 4.74
C ASP A 236 13.86 -36.72 4.97
N PRO A 237 15.15 -36.86 5.34
CA PRO A 237 16.04 -35.72 5.56
C PRO A 237 16.29 -34.85 4.32
N ILE A 238 16.19 -35.42 3.12
CA ILE A 238 16.41 -34.67 1.86
C ILE A 238 15.21 -33.76 1.63
N LEU A 239 14.00 -34.33 1.67
CA LEU A 239 12.76 -33.56 1.54
C LEU A 239 12.68 -32.46 2.60
N ARG A 240 12.98 -32.80 3.86
CA ARG A 240 13.02 -31.83 4.95
C ARG A 240 13.93 -30.65 4.64
N ARG A 241 15.17 -30.92 4.20
CA ARG A 241 16.11 -29.86 3.87
C ARG A 241 15.60 -28.98 2.73
N THR A 242 15.01 -29.58 1.68
CA THR A 242 14.44 -28.81 0.58
C THR A 242 13.26 -27.94 1.04
N ILE A 243 12.41 -28.44 1.93
CA ILE A 243 11.33 -27.65 2.54
C ILE A 243 11.91 -26.51 3.40
N ASP A 244 12.92 -26.79 4.23
CA ASP A 244 13.57 -25.83 5.11
C ASP A 244 14.37 -24.74 4.36
N GLU A 245 14.75 -24.99 3.09
CA GLU A 245 15.45 -24.03 2.22
C GLU A 245 14.50 -22.94 1.68
N HIS A 246 13.18 -23.15 1.69
CA HIS A 246 12.21 -22.14 1.27
C HIS A 246 11.96 -21.12 2.39
N ASP A 247 12.16 -19.84 2.10
CA ASP A 247 11.84 -18.75 3.00
C ASP A 247 10.47 -18.11 2.67
N ASN A 248 10.13 -17.03 3.38
CA ASN A 248 8.88 -16.31 3.18
C ASN A 248 8.76 -15.65 1.79
N SER A 249 9.80 -15.67 0.95
CA SER A 249 9.76 -15.15 -0.42
C SER A 249 9.43 -16.21 -1.47
N ALA A 250 9.42 -17.50 -1.09
CA ALA A 250 9.06 -18.58 -2.00
C ALA A 250 7.64 -18.40 -2.56
N THR A 251 7.48 -18.63 -3.86
CA THR A 251 6.15 -18.63 -4.48
C THR A 251 5.40 -19.91 -4.10
N PHE A 252 4.07 -19.89 -4.26
CA PHE A 252 3.26 -21.10 -4.03
C PHE A 252 3.78 -22.29 -4.84
N ASP A 253 4.05 -22.09 -6.13
CA ASP A 253 4.48 -23.17 -7.00
C ASP A 253 5.89 -23.66 -6.66
N ASP A 254 6.85 -22.76 -6.41
CA ASP A 254 8.21 -23.16 -6.02
C ASP A 254 8.19 -24.04 -4.75
N ALA A 255 7.42 -23.63 -3.74
CA ALA A 255 7.34 -24.34 -2.47
C ALA A 255 6.64 -25.70 -2.60
N TRP A 256 5.66 -25.84 -3.50
CA TRP A 256 4.92 -27.10 -3.71
C TRP A 256 5.55 -28.02 -4.76
N ASP A 257 6.43 -27.50 -5.62
CA ASP A 257 7.15 -28.28 -6.64
C ASP A 257 8.30 -29.11 -6.08
N VAL A 258 8.56 -29.04 -4.76
CA VAL A 258 9.43 -29.97 -4.03
C VAL A 258 8.96 -31.43 -4.14
N ALA A 259 7.66 -31.63 -4.37
CA ALA A 259 7.04 -32.95 -4.56
C ALA A 259 5.85 -32.86 -5.53
N PRO A 260 6.08 -32.68 -6.84
CA PRO A 260 5.08 -32.21 -7.81
C PRO A 260 3.94 -33.21 -8.10
N HIS A 261 4.07 -34.45 -7.63
CA HIS A 261 3.06 -35.49 -7.80
C HIS A 261 2.53 -36.05 -6.47
N GLN A 262 2.94 -35.46 -5.34
CA GLN A 262 2.49 -35.87 -4.03
C GLN A 262 1.54 -34.82 -3.46
N TRP A 263 0.59 -35.28 -2.64
CA TRP A 263 -0.34 -34.42 -1.90
C TRP A 263 -1.16 -33.45 -2.76
N LEU A 264 -1.62 -33.91 -3.93
CA LEU A 264 -2.32 -33.08 -4.91
C LEU A 264 -3.58 -32.42 -4.34
N HIS A 265 -4.35 -33.13 -3.50
CA HIS A 265 -5.55 -32.58 -2.87
C HIS A 265 -5.19 -31.50 -1.85
N LEU A 266 -4.15 -31.71 -1.04
CA LEU A 266 -3.66 -30.68 -0.13
C LEU A 266 -3.11 -29.46 -0.88
N ARG A 267 -2.34 -29.66 -1.96
CA ARG A 267 -1.86 -28.55 -2.82
C ARG A 267 -3.04 -27.79 -3.43
N ALA A 268 -4.06 -28.47 -3.94
CA ALA A 268 -5.23 -27.81 -4.51
C ALA A 268 -6.03 -27.02 -3.46
N PHE A 269 -6.18 -27.59 -2.25
CA PHE A 269 -6.84 -26.94 -1.13
C PHE A 269 -6.09 -25.67 -0.69
N CYS A 270 -4.79 -25.80 -0.42
CA CYS A 270 -3.94 -24.68 -0.04
C CYS A 270 -3.82 -23.65 -1.17
N GLY A 271 -3.87 -24.08 -2.44
CA GLY A 271 -3.92 -23.18 -3.59
C GLY A 271 -5.19 -22.33 -3.59
N GLY A 272 -6.34 -22.93 -3.28
CA GLY A 272 -7.61 -22.21 -3.13
C GLY A 272 -7.61 -21.19 -1.99
N LEU A 273 -6.92 -21.49 -0.88
CA LEU A 273 -6.72 -20.54 0.22
C LEU A 273 -5.69 -19.45 -0.12
N ALA A 274 -4.62 -19.82 -0.82
CA ALA A 274 -3.53 -18.93 -1.20
C ALA A 274 -3.94 -17.93 -2.29
N THR A 275 -4.86 -18.31 -3.17
CA THR A 275 -5.30 -17.46 -4.26
C THR A 275 -6.05 -16.24 -3.76
N ILE A 276 -5.38 -15.09 -3.83
CA ILE A 276 -6.04 -13.79 -4.00
C ILE A 276 -6.85 -13.82 -5.30
N PHE A 277 -8.15 -13.53 -5.26
CA PHE A 277 -8.90 -13.30 -6.50
C PHE A 277 -8.18 -12.19 -7.27
N PRO A 278 -7.67 -12.45 -8.49
CA PRO A 278 -6.86 -11.50 -9.23
C PRO A 278 -7.80 -10.48 -9.87
N ASN A 279 -8.33 -9.56 -9.06
CA ASN A 279 -8.91 -8.33 -9.56
C ASN A 279 -8.18 -7.18 -8.87
N THR A 280 -7.56 -6.32 -9.68
CA THR A 280 -6.90 -5.08 -9.25
C THR A 280 -7.78 -4.18 -8.36
N THR A 281 -9.09 -4.43 -8.35
CA THR A 281 -10.05 -3.73 -7.49
C THR A 281 -9.93 -4.05 -6.01
N SER A 282 -9.50 -5.26 -5.58
CA SER A 282 -9.42 -5.57 -4.14
C SER A 282 -8.29 -4.80 -3.46
N VAL A 283 -7.07 -4.90 -3.99
CA VAL A 283 -5.91 -4.14 -3.47
C VAL A 283 -6.17 -2.63 -3.54
N GLU A 284 -6.75 -2.10 -4.63
CA GLU A 284 -7.13 -0.68 -4.66
C GLU A 284 -8.23 -0.34 -3.64
N SER A 285 -9.17 -1.25 -3.36
CA SER A 285 -10.22 -1.04 -2.34
C SER A 285 -9.69 -1.13 -0.91
N ASP A 286 -8.68 -1.94 -0.63
CA ASP A 286 -8.10 -2.02 0.71
C ASP A 286 -7.37 -0.71 1.05
N PHE A 287 -6.78 -0.07 0.04
CA PHE A 287 -6.21 1.27 0.16
C PHE A 287 -7.25 2.38 0.04
N SER A 288 -8.54 2.08 -0.22
CA SER A 288 -9.60 3.11 -0.13
C SER A 288 -9.87 3.52 1.31
N ILE A 289 -9.41 2.73 2.30
CA ILE A 289 -9.45 3.12 3.72
C ILE A 289 -8.64 4.38 3.98
N LEU A 290 -7.59 4.61 3.19
CA LEU A 290 -6.81 5.85 3.24
C LEU A 290 -7.72 7.08 3.02
N LYS A 291 -8.93 6.94 2.45
CA LYS A 291 -9.95 8.00 2.25
C LYS A 291 -9.41 9.29 1.62
N TRP A 292 -8.27 9.21 0.93
CA TRP A 292 -7.68 10.31 0.18
C TRP A 292 -8.30 10.48 -1.21
N GLU A 293 -9.43 9.81 -1.48
CA GLU A 293 -10.36 10.27 -2.50
C GLU A 293 -10.63 11.76 -2.25
N MET A 294 -10.41 12.56 -3.28
CA MET A 294 -10.31 14.00 -3.11
C MET A 294 -11.55 14.57 -2.41
N ASP A 295 -11.36 15.05 -1.18
CA ASP A 295 -12.35 15.80 -0.40
C ASP A 295 -12.93 16.95 -1.27
N PRO A 296 -14.24 17.27 -1.18
CA PRO A 296 -14.80 18.51 -1.71
C PRO A 296 -13.95 19.78 -1.45
N ASN A 297 -13.11 19.83 -0.41
CA ASN A 297 -12.18 20.94 -0.17
C ASN A 297 -10.89 20.92 -1.01
N ARG A 298 -10.58 19.83 -1.74
CA ARG A 298 -9.47 19.75 -2.73
C ARG A 298 -9.91 20.16 -4.15
N THR A 299 -11.05 20.86 -4.26
CA THR A 299 -11.60 21.42 -5.50
C THR A 299 -10.73 22.51 -6.12
N ASP A 300 -9.73 23.03 -5.39
CA ASP A 300 -8.79 24.01 -5.94
C ASP A 300 -7.88 23.41 -7.05
N LEU A 301 -7.63 22.10 -7.01
CA LEU A 301 -6.99 21.36 -8.12
C LEU A 301 -7.97 21.05 -9.28
N MET A 302 -9.27 21.28 -9.11
CA MET A 302 -10.30 21.09 -10.14
C MET A 302 -10.47 22.29 -11.07
N HIS A 303 -10.15 23.51 -10.63
CA HIS A 303 -10.46 24.71 -11.40
C HIS A 303 -9.72 24.77 -12.75
N LEU A 304 -8.50 24.21 -12.86
CA LEU A 304 -7.72 24.24 -14.12
C LEU A 304 -8.38 23.40 -15.23
N SER A 305 -8.89 22.22 -14.86
CA SER A 305 -9.46 21.26 -15.82
C SER A 305 -10.89 21.62 -16.21
N LEU A 306 -11.71 22.07 -15.24
CA LEU A 306 -13.11 22.43 -15.46
C LEU A 306 -13.24 23.69 -16.31
N GLU A 307 -12.41 24.70 -16.04
CA GLU A 307 -12.39 25.92 -16.83
C GLU A 307 -11.77 25.68 -18.23
N GLY A 308 -10.88 24.68 -18.38
CA GLY A 308 -10.40 24.20 -19.68
C GLY A 308 -11.53 23.61 -20.54
N ILE A 309 -12.43 22.84 -19.91
CA ILE A 309 -13.60 22.24 -20.56
C ILE A 309 -14.66 23.30 -20.88
N PHE A 310 -14.89 24.28 -20.00
CA PHE A 310 -15.86 25.36 -20.26
C PHE A 310 -15.42 26.29 -21.40
N GLN A 311 -14.13 26.65 -21.48
CA GLN A 311 -13.62 27.45 -22.60
C GLN A 311 -13.59 26.68 -23.92
N ALA A 312 -13.26 25.38 -23.91
CA ALA A 312 -13.33 24.53 -25.10
C ALA A 312 -14.78 24.38 -25.63
N LYS A 313 -15.78 24.41 -24.75
CA LYS A 313 -17.20 24.39 -25.12
C LYS A 313 -17.72 25.74 -25.64
N GLN A 314 -17.15 26.88 -25.22
CA GLN A 314 -17.53 28.20 -25.74
C GLN A 314 -17.05 28.44 -27.19
N ARG A 315 -15.96 27.80 -27.63
CA ARG A 315 -15.48 27.93 -29.03
C ARG A 315 -16.41 27.30 -30.07
N VAL A 316 -17.27 26.35 -29.66
CA VAL A 316 -18.27 25.72 -30.54
C VAL A 316 -19.54 26.58 -30.67
N VAL A 317 -19.74 27.57 -29.80
CA VAL A 317 -20.91 28.46 -29.80
C VAL A 317 -20.59 29.84 -30.44
N LEU A 318 -19.30 30.14 -30.67
CA LEU A 318 -18.81 31.38 -31.30
C LEU A 318 -18.20 31.18 -32.70
N GLN A 319 -18.46 30.03 -33.33
CA GLN A 319 -18.33 29.81 -34.78
C GLN A 319 -19.71 29.58 -35.36
#